data_AF-A0A9C9G8F9-F1
#
_entry.id   AF-A0A9C9G8F9-F1
#
_cell.length_a   1.000
_cell.length_b   1.000
_cell.length_c   1.000
_cell.angle_alpha   90.00
_cell.angle_beta   90.00
_cell.angle_gamma   90.00
#
_symmetry.space_group_name_H-M   'P 1'
#
loop_
_entity.id
_entity.type
_entity.pdbx_description
1 polymer ?
#
loop_
_entity_poly.entity_id
_entity_poly.type
_entity_poly.pdbx_seq_one_letter_code
_entity_poly.pdbx_strand_id
1 'polypeptide(L)'
;MSKIVRYYRNTQILLPVTLMYLMLLFIIPMVTQWHRPVTKKMISPEQMVESPVSYEGVALGKIVIGYNLDRLNKMLEHSQKNVSKDLGEIRATNNTSLRQAAINMAVLYLIIGVVVSLLMFVLFRKMVVSQLATLERSFHDIAEGKGDLRQRVYINGNDAIDRLGNNFNTFLDKIHHTMNEV
;
A
#
# COMPACT_ATOMS: atom_id res chain seq x y z
N MET A 1 4.17 -91.82 -20.40
CA MET A 1 3.93 -91.98 -21.85
C MET A 1 2.82 -91.03 -22.28
N SER A 2 3.14 -89.99 -23.07
CA SER A 2 2.25 -88.99 -23.70
C SER A 2 1.38 -88.15 -22.73
N LYS A 3 1.48 -86.82 -22.64
CA LYS A 3 1.33 -85.84 -23.73
C LYS A 3 1.95 -84.51 -23.27
N ILE A 4 3.28 -84.37 -23.44
CA ILE A 4 4.03 -83.13 -23.15
C ILE A 4 4.04 -82.14 -24.35
N VAL A 5 3.40 -82.46 -25.49
CA VAL A 5 3.68 -81.73 -26.76
C VAL A 5 2.44 -81.05 -27.37
N ARG A 6 1.58 -80.37 -26.60
CA ARG A 6 0.47 -79.64 -27.25
C ARG A 6 0.00 -78.33 -26.61
N TYR A 7 0.77 -77.72 -25.71
CA TYR A 7 0.37 -76.44 -25.08
C TYR A 7 0.98 -75.18 -25.73
N TYR A 8 1.95 -75.33 -26.63
CA TYR A 8 2.71 -74.21 -27.24
C TYR A 8 2.24 -73.76 -28.64
N ARG A 9 0.96 -74.01 -29.01
CA ARG A 9 0.44 -73.64 -30.35
C ARG A 9 -0.68 -72.59 -30.32
N ASN A 10 -1.13 -72.16 -29.15
CA ASN A 10 -2.29 -71.27 -29.04
C ASN A 10 -2.00 -69.87 -28.49
N THR A 11 -0.78 -69.60 -28.00
CA THR A 11 -0.38 -68.28 -27.49
C THR A 11 -0.07 -67.27 -28.61
N GLN A 12 0.24 -67.73 -29.82
CA GLN A 12 0.52 -66.86 -30.98
C GLN A 12 -0.73 -66.18 -31.55
N ILE A 13 -1.93 -66.74 -31.30
CA ILE A 13 -3.23 -66.16 -31.70
C ILE A 13 -3.85 -65.35 -30.56
N LEU A 14 -3.56 -65.67 -29.29
CA LEU A 14 -4.12 -64.96 -28.14
C LEU A 14 -3.59 -63.51 -28.01
N LEU A 15 -2.29 -63.29 -28.26
CA LEU A 15 -1.67 -61.96 -28.22
C LEU A 15 -2.34 -60.96 -29.19
N PRO A 16 -2.52 -61.26 -30.50
CA PRO A 16 -3.16 -60.31 -31.41
C PRO A 16 -4.65 -60.10 -31.11
N VAL A 17 -5.38 -61.10 -30.63
CA VAL A 17 -6.81 -60.96 -30.28
C VAL A 17 -7.00 -60.05 -29.06
N THR A 18 -6.16 -60.21 -28.03
CA THR A 18 -6.19 -59.33 -26.84
C THR A 18 -5.78 -57.90 -27.18
N LEU A 19 -4.78 -57.71 -28.05
CA LEU A 19 -4.37 -56.40 -28.57
C LEU A 19 -5.48 -55.74 -29.40
N MET A 20 -6.19 -56.52 -30.22
CA MET A 20 -7.33 -56.04 -31.00
C MET A 20 -8.50 -55.62 -30.10
N TYR A 21 -8.76 -56.37 -29.02
CA TYR A 21 -9.79 -56.02 -28.03
C TYR A 21 -9.43 -54.76 -27.23
N LEU A 22 -8.16 -54.60 -26.84
CA LEU A 22 -7.63 -53.39 -26.21
C LEU A 22 -7.69 -52.17 -27.15
N MET A 23 -7.41 -52.35 -28.43
CA MET A 23 -7.57 -51.32 -29.45
C MET A 23 -9.04 -50.93 -29.63
N LEU A 24 -9.97 -51.90 -29.67
CA LEU A 24 -11.40 -51.62 -29.73
C LEU A 24 -11.89 -50.84 -28.51
N LEU A 25 -11.42 -51.17 -27.31
CA LEU A 25 -11.72 -50.43 -26.07
C LEU A 25 -11.23 -48.96 -26.11
N PHE A 26 -10.21 -48.63 -26.91
CA PHE A 26 -9.71 -47.26 -27.07
C PHE A 26 -10.34 -46.52 -28.26
N ILE A 27 -10.60 -47.21 -29.37
CA ILE A 27 -11.14 -46.62 -30.60
C ILE A 27 -12.63 -46.30 -30.45
N ILE A 28 -13.41 -47.16 -29.77
CA ILE A 28 -14.85 -46.94 -29.56
C ILE A 28 -15.13 -45.63 -28.77
N PRO A 29 -14.45 -45.32 -27.65
CA PRO A 29 -14.63 -44.03 -26.98
C PRO A 29 -14.09 -42.84 -27.80
N MET A 30 -13.05 -43.04 -28.62
CA MET A 30 -12.50 -42.00 -29.49
C MET A 30 -13.45 -41.63 -30.64
N VAL A 31 -14.09 -42.62 -31.26
CA VAL A 31 -15.09 -42.44 -32.34
C VAL A 31 -16.40 -41.88 -31.79
N THR A 32 -16.81 -42.28 -30.58
CA THR A 32 -18.02 -41.72 -29.95
C THR A 32 -17.82 -40.28 -29.48
N GLN A 33 -16.62 -39.87 -29.06
CA GLN A 33 -16.30 -38.46 -28.76
C GLN A 33 -16.26 -37.55 -30.00
N TRP A 34 -16.12 -38.11 -31.20
CA TRP A 34 -16.06 -37.33 -32.44
C TRP A 34 -17.42 -36.78 -32.89
N HIS A 35 -18.51 -37.40 -32.41
CA HIS A 35 -19.86 -36.89 -32.59
C HIS A 35 -20.30 -36.08 -31.37
N ARG A 36 -19.59 -35.00 -31.04
CA ARG A 36 -20.22 -33.96 -30.22
C ARG A 36 -21.31 -33.34 -31.10
N PRO A 37 -22.61 -33.51 -30.83
CA PRO A 37 -23.61 -32.78 -31.59
C PRO A 37 -23.27 -31.30 -31.39
N VAL A 38 -23.00 -30.59 -32.48
CA VAL A 38 -23.04 -29.14 -32.47
C VAL A 38 -24.50 -28.80 -32.25
N THR A 39 -24.93 -28.77 -30.99
CA THR A 39 -26.21 -28.17 -30.62
C THR A 39 -26.04 -26.70 -30.95
N LYS A 40 -26.44 -26.31 -32.15
CA LYS A 40 -26.59 -24.92 -32.56
C LYS A 40 -27.52 -24.33 -31.50
N LYS A 41 -26.96 -23.53 -30.58
CA LYS A 41 -27.69 -22.95 -29.45
C LYS A 41 -28.88 -22.21 -30.03
N MET A 42 -30.04 -22.86 -29.98
CA MET A 42 -31.24 -22.43 -30.67
C MET A 42 -31.80 -21.27 -29.84
N ILE A 43 -32.33 -20.23 -30.52
CA ILE A 43 -32.97 -19.11 -29.83
C ILE A 43 -34.05 -19.72 -28.93
N SER A 44 -34.01 -19.40 -27.63
CA SER A 44 -34.93 -20.00 -26.67
C SER A 44 -36.37 -19.69 -27.10
N PRO A 45 -37.35 -20.59 -26.93
CA PRO A 45 -38.75 -20.31 -27.29
C PRO A 45 -39.30 -19.05 -26.62
N GLU A 46 -38.79 -18.71 -25.43
CA GLU A 46 -39.11 -17.48 -24.68
C GLU A 46 -38.58 -16.19 -25.34
N GLN A 47 -37.61 -16.31 -26.24
CA GLN A 47 -37.02 -15.21 -27.00
C GLN A 47 -37.64 -15.11 -28.40
N MET A 48 -38.71 -15.85 -28.66
CA MET A 48 -39.50 -15.80 -29.87
C MET A 48 -40.79 -15.03 -29.62
N VAL A 49 -41.04 -14.01 -30.44
CA VAL A 49 -42.28 -13.24 -30.43
C VAL A 49 -43.14 -13.69 -31.60
N GLU A 50 -44.32 -14.24 -31.31
CA GLU A 50 -45.31 -14.60 -32.33
C GLU A 50 -46.30 -13.46 -32.54
N SER A 51 -46.49 -13.05 -33.79
CA SER A 51 -47.51 -12.08 -34.17
C SER A 51 -48.44 -12.68 -35.24
N PRO A 52 -49.76 -12.69 -35.04
CA PRO A 52 -50.70 -13.15 -36.07
C PRO A 52 -50.71 -12.15 -37.23
N VAL A 53 -50.65 -12.65 -38.45
CA VAL A 53 -50.80 -11.83 -39.65
C VAL A 53 -52.16 -12.15 -40.27
N SER A 54 -52.99 -11.14 -40.33
CA SER A 54 -54.30 -11.19 -40.99
C SER A 54 -54.38 -10.09 -42.02
N TYR A 55 -54.92 -10.39 -43.19
CA TYR A 55 -55.18 -9.43 -44.26
C TYR A 55 -56.68 -9.47 -44.58
N GLU A 56 -57.34 -8.31 -44.57
CA GLU A 56 -58.79 -8.19 -44.80
C GLU A 56 -59.64 -9.14 -43.93
N GLY A 57 -59.24 -9.35 -42.67
CA GLY A 57 -59.95 -10.22 -41.72
C GLY A 57 -59.71 -11.73 -41.92
N VAL A 58 -58.91 -12.13 -42.90
CA VAL A 58 -58.51 -13.52 -43.15
C VAL A 58 -57.15 -13.78 -42.50
N ALA A 59 -57.07 -14.78 -41.62
CA ALA A 59 -55.83 -15.17 -40.96
C ALA A 59 -54.88 -15.85 -41.96
N LEU A 60 -53.76 -15.19 -42.28
CA LEU A 60 -52.76 -15.69 -43.23
C LEU A 60 -51.69 -16.57 -42.56
N GLY A 61 -51.52 -16.44 -41.24
CA GLY A 61 -50.58 -17.24 -40.48
C GLY A 61 -49.98 -16.50 -39.29
N LYS A 62 -48.82 -16.95 -38.81
CA LYS A 62 -48.07 -16.33 -37.72
C LYS A 62 -46.63 -16.07 -38.15
N ILE A 63 -46.11 -14.89 -37.85
CA ILE A 63 -44.69 -14.59 -37.95
C ILE A 63 -44.06 -14.86 -36.59
N VAL A 64 -42.94 -15.59 -36.56
CA VAL A 64 -42.15 -15.87 -35.36
C VAL A 64 -40.82 -15.14 -35.48
N ILE A 65 -40.57 -14.14 -34.63
CA ILE A 65 -39.32 -13.38 -34.61
C ILE A 65 -38.52 -13.78 -33.37
N GLY A 66 -37.35 -14.39 -33.58
CA GLY A 66 -36.44 -14.76 -32.50
C GLY A 66 -35.35 -13.71 -32.27
N TYR A 67 -35.09 -13.32 -31.01
CA TYR A 67 -34.00 -12.42 -30.64
C TYR A 67 -32.90 -13.17 -29.87
N ASN A 68 -31.62 -12.97 -30.24
CA ASN A 68 -30.48 -13.61 -29.56
C ASN A 68 -29.87 -12.67 -28.51
N LEU A 69 -30.02 -12.99 -27.23
CA LEU A 69 -29.46 -12.21 -26.11
C LEU A 69 -28.04 -12.62 -25.68
N ASP A 70 -27.43 -13.65 -26.27
CA ASP A 70 -26.13 -14.16 -25.82
C ASP A 70 -25.03 -13.09 -25.90
N ARG A 71 -25.04 -12.29 -26.98
CA ARG A 71 -24.08 -11.20 -27.17
C ARG A 71 -24.27 -10.11 -26.12
N LEU A 72 -25.53 -9.77 -25.82
CA LEU A 72 -25.86 -8.74 -24.84
C LEU A 72 -25.43 -9.18 -23.44
N ASN A 73 -25.75 -10.42 -23.05
CA ASN A 73 -25.38 -10.97 -21.75
C ASN A 73 -23.86 -11.03 -21.57
N LYS A 74 -23.12 -11.44 -22.61
CA LYS A 74 -21.65 -11.41 -22.61
C LYS A 74 -21.11 -9.99 -22.46
N MET A 75 -21.67 -9.01 -23.16
CA MET A 75 -21.26 -7.60 -23.01
C MET A 75 -21.57 -7.06 -21.62
N LEU A 76 -22.73 -7.42 -21.05
CA LEU A 76 -23.12 -7.04 -19.70
C LEU A 76 -22.14 -7.59 -18.67
N GLU A 77 -21.76 -8.87 -18.80
CA GLU A 77 -20.80 -9.54 -17.94
C GLU A 77 -19.40 -8.88 -18.02
N HIS A 78 -18.92 -8.56 -19.23
CA HIS A 78 -17.66 -7.85 -19.41
C HIS A 78 -17.70 -6.43 -18.85
N SER A 79 -18.83 -5.72 -19.03
CA SER A 79 -19.01 -4.37 -18.49
C SER A 79 -19.03 -4.38 -16.96
N GLN A 80 -19.77 -5.30 -16.33
CA GLN A 80 -19.80 -5.48 -14.88
C GLN A 80 -18.42 -5.81 -14.31
N LYS A 81 -17.64 -6.63 -15.03
CA LYS A 81 -16.26 -6.97 -14.66
C LYS A 81 -15.31 -5.77 -14.77
N ASN A 82 -15.41 -4.97 -15.83
CA ASN A 82 -14.59 -3.78 -15.99
C ASN A 82 -14.94 -2.72 -14.93
N VAL A 83 -16.23 -2.49 -14.69
CA VAL A 83 -16.73 -1.57 -13.65
C VAL A 83 -16.22 -2.00 -12.27
N SER A 84 -16.29 -3.27 -11.91
CA SER A 84 -15.79 -3.75 -10.61
C SER A 84 -14.26 -3.63 -10.48
N LYS A 85 -13.51 -3.88 -11.56
CA LYS A 85 -12.05 -3.69 -11.60
C LYS A 85 -11.66 -2.23 -11.41
N ASP A 86 -12.26 -1.33 -12.17
CA ASP A 86 -11.97 0.11 -12.13
C ASP A 86 -12.33 0.71 -10.75
N LEU A 87 -13.45 0.30 -10.16
CA LEU A 87 -13.83 0.71 -8.80
C LEU A 87 -12.84 0.22 -7.74
N GLY A 88 -12.25 -0.97 -7.92
CA GLY A 88 -11.21 -1.49 -7.04
C GLY A 88 -9.90 -0.68 -7.12
N GLU A 89 -9.49 -0.34 -8.35
CA GLU A 89 -8.27 0.43 -8.62
C GLU A 89 -8.36 1.88 -8.11
N ILE A 90 -9.52 2.52 -8.28
CA ILE A 90 -9.80 3.87 -7.74
C ILE A 90 -9.71 3.87 -6.20
N ARG A 91 -10.30 2.86 -5.53
CA ARG A 91 -10.23 2.73 -4.07
C ARG A 91 -8.81 2.47 -3.57
N ALA A 92 -8.03 1.68 -4.28
CA ALA A 92 -6.63 1.42 -3.95
C ALA A 92 -5.78 2.70 -4.10
N THR A 93 -5.96 3.45 -5.18
CA THR A 93 -5.23 4.69 -5.45
C THR A 93 -5.51 5.75 -4.38
N ASN A 94 -6.78 5.92 -3.98
CA ASN A 94 -7.18 6.92 -2.99
C ASN A 94 -6.53 6.68 -1.61
N ASN A 95 -6.48 5.43 -1.16
CA ASN A 95 -5.84 5.10 0.12
C ASN A 95 -4.32 5.29 0.09
N THR A 96 -3.67 5.05 -1.04
CA THR A 96 -2.22 5.21 -1.18
C THR A 96 -1.78 6.66 -1.23
N SER A 97 -2.50 7.55 -1.93
CA SER A 97 -2.15 8.96 -2.03
C SER A 97 -2.29 9.68 -0.68
N LEU A 98 -3.35 9.39 0.07
CA LEU A 98 -3.56 9.93 1.42
C LEU A 98 -2.48 9.46 2.40
N ARG A 99 -2.14 8.16 2.38
CA ARG A 99 -1.09 7.61 3.23
C ARG A 99 0.29 8.19 2.88
N GLN A 100 0.57 8.37 1.59
CA GLN A 100 1.84 8.95 1.14
C GLN A 100 1.94 10.43 1.54
N ALA A 101 0.85 11.20 1.42
CA ALA A 101 0.81 12.58 1.88
C ALA A 101 1.04 12.67 3.40
N ALA A 102 0.37 11.81 4.18
CA ALA A 102 0.55 11.76 5.63
C ALA A 102 1.99 11.42 6.04
N ILE A 103 2.63 10.45 5.37
CA ILE A 103 4.04 10.10 5.62
C ILE A 103 4.96 11.27 5.27
N ASN A 104 4.77 11.92 4.12
CA ASN A 104 5.60 13.06 3.71
C ASN A 104 5.48 14.23 4.70
N MET A 105 4.26 14.52 5.17
CA MET A 105 4.03 15.53 6.21
C MET A 105 4.71 15.16 7.53
N ALA A 106 4.58 13.89 7.97
CA ALA A 106 5.21 13.42 9.19
C ALA A 106 6.75 13.56 9.14
N VAL A 107 7.37 13.19 8.02
CA VAL A 107 8.82 13.36 7.81
C VAL A 107 9.22 14.84 7.84
N LEU A 108 8.46 15.71 7.17
CA LEU A 108 8.73 17.15 7.18
C LEU A 108 8.64 17.74 8.59
N TYR A 109 7.61 17.36 9.37
CA TYR A 109 7.49 17.81 10.76
C TYR A 109 8.59 17.27 11.67
N LEU A 110 9.05 16.03 11.47
CA LEU A 110 10.19 15.49 12.20
C LEU A 110 11.46 16.29 11.93
N ILE A 111 11.74 16.62 10.66
CA ILE A 111 12.92 17.41 10.29
C ILE A 111 12.84 18.81 10.93
N ILE A 112 11.70 19.49 10.82
CA ILE A 112 11.50 20.81 11.43
C ILE A 112 11.65 20.71 12.95
N GLY A 113 11.06 19.70 13.58
CA GLY A 113 11.15 19.49 15.03
C GLY A 113 12.60 19.32 15.50
N VAL A 114 13.41 18.55 14.78
CA VAL A 114 14.84 18.37 15.08
C VAL A 114 15.60 19.68 14.94
N VAL A 115 15.38 20.43 13.85
CA VAL A 115 16.07 21.71 13.61
C VAL A 115 15.71 22.74 14.69
N VAL A 116 14.44 22.87 15.03
CA VAL A 116 13.97 23.80 16.06
C VAL A 116 14.49 23.39 17.44
N SER A 117 14.49 22.10 17.76
CA SER A 117 15.03 21.58 19.03
C SER A 117 16.52 21.88 19.15
N LEU A 118 17.31 21.64 18.09
CA LEU A 118 18.73 21.93 18.09
C LEU A 118 19.01 23.44 18.23
N LEU A 119 18.25 24.27 17.51
CA LEU A 119 18.37 25.73 17.61
C LEU A 119 18.05 26.22 19.05
N MET A 120 16.95 25.74 19.62
CA MET A 120 16.57 26.05 21.01
C MET A 120 17.64 25.58 22.00
N PHE A 121 18.21 24.40 21.81
CA PHE A 121 19.27 23.88 22.67
C PHE A 121 20.51 24.77 22.64
N VAL A 122 20.96 25.18 21.45
CA VAL A 122 22.12 26.08 21.30
C VAL A 122 21.86 27.45 21.93
N LEU A 123 20.67 28.02 21.70
CA LEU A 123 20.28 29.30 22.30
C LEU A 123 20.21 29.21 23.82
N PHE A 124 19.56 28.18 24.36
CA PHE A 124 19.46 27.96 25.80
C PHE A 124 20.83 27.80 26.47
N ARG A 125 21.72 27.01 25.85
CA ARG A 125 23.10 26.85 26.35
C ARG A 125 23.85 28.17 26.34
N LYS A 126 23.72 28.97 25.28
CA LYS A 126 24.44 30.25 25.14
C LYS A 126 23.90 31.33 26.07
N MET A 127 22.57 31.44 26.20
CA MET A 127 21.93 32.49 27.00
C MET A 127 21.94 32.16 28.49
N VAL A 128 21.60 30.93 28.88
CA VAL A 128 21.41 30.58 30.29
C VAL A 128 22.65 29.92 30.88
N VAL A 129 23.04 28.76 30.34
CA VAL A 129 24.10 27.92 30.93
C VAL A 129 25.44 28.63 30.92
N SER A 130 25.79 29.30 29.81
CA SER A 130 27.06 30.01 29.72
C SER A 130 27.14 31.21 30.67
N GLN A 131 26.07 31.97 30.84
CA GLN A 131 26.07 33.12 31.74
C GLN A 131 26.16 32.68 33.21
N LEU A 132 25.43 31.63 33.59
CA LEU A 132 25.53 31.03 34.92
C LEU A 132 26.92 30.49 35.21
N ALA A 133 27.54 29.80 34.25
CA ALA A 133 28.90 29.29 34.40
C ALA A 133 29.94 30.42 34.54
N THR A 134 29.75 31.55 33.85
CA THR A 134 30.62 32.72 34.02
C THR A 134 30.47 33.31 35.43
N LEU A 135 29.23 33.50 35.89
CA LEU A 135 28.95 34.00 37.24
C LEU A 135 29.55 33.08 38.31
N GLU A 136 29.34 31.77 38.19
CA GLU A 136 29.86 30.77 39.12
C GLU A 136 31.38 30.83 39.23
N ARG A 137 32.09 30.88 38.10
CA ARG A 137 33.55 31.03 38.09
C ARG A 137 34.00 32.33 38.72
N SER A 138 33.38 33.46 38.38
CA SER A 138 33.76 34.74 38.97
C SER A 138 33.56 34.76 40.48
N PHE A 139 32.46 34.20 40.99
CA PHE A 139 32.26 34.06 42.44
C PHE A 139 33.30 33.14 43.08
N HIS A 140 33.63 32.02 42.44
CA HIS A 140 34.65 31.11 42.92
C HIS A 140 36.02 31.78 43.01
N ASP A 141 36.45 32.49 41.95
CA ASP A 141 37.74 33.18 41.92
C ASP A 141 37.84 34.29 42.99
N ILE A 142 36.75 35.03 43.22
CA ILE A 142 36.67 36.03 44.30
C ILE A 142 36.80 35.36 45.67
N ALA A 143 36.12 34.23 45.88
CA ALA A 143 36.17 33.49 47.14
C ALA A 143 37.58 32.92 47.43
N GLU A 144 38.34 32.55 46.39
CA GLU A 144 39.73 32.12 46.52
C GLU A 144 40.74 33.27 46.68
N GLY A 145 40.30 34.53 46.59
CA GLY A 145 41.19 35.71 46.65
C GLY A 145 42.01 35.95 45.37
N LYS A 146 41.65 35.29 44.25
CA LYS A 146 42.32 35.41 42.93
C LYS A 146 41.48 36.16 41.90
N GLY A 147 40.26 36.56 42.25
CA GLY A 147 39.29 37.16 41.33
C GLY A 147 39.77 38.47 40.73
N ASP A 148 39.95 38.50 39.40
CA ASP A 148 40.12 39.75 38.66
C ASP A 148 38.77 40.47 38.58
N LEU A 149 38.58 41.42 39.49
CA LEU A 149 37.37 42.24 39.62
C LEU A 149 37.10 43.14 38.40
N ARG A 150 37.99 43.16 37.39
CA ARG A 150 37.75 43.83 36.10
C ARG A 150 36.91 42.98 35.14
N GLN A 151 36.73 41.68 35.40
CA GLN A 151 35.91 40.82 34.57
C GLN A 151 34.43 41.11 34.80
N ARG A 152 33.71 41.50 33.73
CA ARG A 152 32.27 41.78 33.77
C ARG A 152 31.48 40.71 33.03
N VAL A 153 30.27 40.45 33.50
CA VAL A 153 29.31 39.61 32.78
C VAL A 153 28.73 40.41 31.63
N TYR A 154 28.80 39.85 30.42
CA TYR A 154 28.24 40.47 29.22
C TYR A 154 26.71 40.36 29.23
N ILE A 155 26.03 41.51 29.19
CA ILE A 155 24.57 41.63 29.26
C ILE A 155 24.07 41.99 27.86
N ASN A 156 23.12 41.21 27.32
CA ASN A 156 22.59 41.44 25.97
C ASN A 156 21.07 41.32 25.88
N GLY A 157 20.38 41.63 26.98
CA GLY A 157 18.93 41.58 27.07
C GLY A 157 18.41 42.26 28.33
N ASN A 158 17.16 41.96 28.69
CA ASN A 158 16.48 42.50 29.87
C ASN A 158 15.69 41.42 30.62
N ASP A 159 16.12 40.16 30.50
CA ASP A 159 15.49 39.05 31.20
C ASP A 159 15.93 38.94 32.67
N ALA A 160 15.46 37.91 33.38
CA ALA A 160 15.81 37.72 34.78
C ALA A 160 17.31 37.45 35.02
N ILE A 161 17.97 36.76 34.09
CA ILE A 161 19.40 36.42 34.17
C ILE A 161 20.25 37.65 33.84
N ASP A 162 19.84 38.44 32.84
CA ASP A 162 20.49 39.71 32.50
C ASP A 162 20.47 40.69 33.68
N ARG A 163 19.33 40.81 34.37
CA ARG A 163 19.23 41.65 35.58
C ARG A 163 20.14 41.15 36.70
N LEU A 164 20.28 39.83 36.86
CA LEU A 164 21.22 39.25 37.84
C LEU A 164 22.67 39.60 37.49
N GLY A 165 23.05 39.48 36.21
CA GLY A 165 24.38 39.88 35.75
C GLY A 165 24.66 41.37 35.95
N ASN A 166 23.67 42.24 35.73
CA ASN A 166 23.79 43.67 36.01
C ASN A 166 23.99 43.98 37.50
N ASN A 167 23.24 43.31 38.37
CA ASN A 167 23.41 43.46 39.81
C ASN A 167 24.79 42.97 40.27
N PHE A 168 25.30 41.89 39.67
CA PHE A 168 26.65 41.39 39.92
C PHE A 168 27.72 42.40 39.48
N ASN A 169 27.63 42.93 38.25
CA ASN A 169 28.55 43.95 37.77
C ASN A 169 28.54 45.20 38.68
N THR A 170 27.36 45.63 39.14
CA THR A 170 27.21 46.76 40.08
C THR A 170 27.85 46.48 41.44
N PHE A 171 27.74 45.24 41.92
CA PHE A 171 28.38 44.81 43.16
C PHE A 171 29.90 44.85 43.06
N LEU A 172 30.45 44.36 41.94
CA LEU A 172 31.90 44.45 41.66
C LEU A 172 32.40 45.89 41.65
N ASP A 173 31.65 46.80 41.02
CA ASP A 173 32.01 48.23 40.99
C ASP A 173 32.15 48.84 42.39
N LYS A 174 31.25 48.47 43.30
CA LYS A 174 31.31 48.93 44.70
C LYS A 174 32.54 48.40 45.42
N ILE A 175 32.86 47.11 45.27
CA ILE A 175 34.08 46.54 45.86
C ILE A 175 35.32 47.27 45.34
N HIS A 176 35.41 47.43 44.02
CA HIS A 176 36.52 48.12 43.37
C HIS A 176 36.70 49.55 43.90
N HIS A 177 35.59 50.27 44.08
CA HIS A 177 35.64 51.63 44.62
C HIS A 177 36.13 51.64 46.07
N THR A 178 35.62 50.75 46.93
CA THR A 178 36.07 50.68 48.33
C THR A 178 37.53 50.29 48.49
N MET A 179 38.10 49.50 47.57
CA MET A 179 39.53 49.15 47.60
C MET A 179 40.45 50.28 47.11
N ASN A 180 39.93 51.19 46.28
CA ASN A 180 40.68 52.35 45.80
C ASN A 180 40.58 53.57 46.74
N GLU A 181 39.61 53.60 47.65
CA GLU A 181 39.43 54.67 48.64
C GLU A 181 40.22 54.45 49.95
N VAL A 182 40.94 53.33 50.08
CA VAL A 182 41.81 52.99 51.24
C VAL A 182 43.26 53.01 50.81
#